data_AF-A0A742ZGD3-F1
#
_entry.id   AF-A0A742ZGD3-F1
#
_cell.length_a   1.000
_cell.length_b   1.000
_cell.length_c   1.000
_cell.angle_alpha   90.00
_cell.angle_beta   90.00
_cell.angle_gamma   90.00
#
_symmetry.space_group_name_H-M   'P 1'
#
loop_
_entity.id
_entity.type
_entity.pdbx_description
1 polymer ?
#
loop_
_entity_poly.entity_id
_entity_poly.type
_entity_poly.pdbx_seq_one_letter_code
_entity_poly.pdbx_strand_id
1 'polypeptide(L)'
;MAISTIKQIQNSVLNPDGTWNWDMQQEISHIKPPDLLMGVRRDMMHAEIIREWSKWIIEQFIDEKNITHNISFAVILNDINQTISELVGKQMSASDKKEIVISISRMVFDRIIQLNKLKQKRINISHHIKNDLLTIYGPKPRCWLTGYQFSDEAIHNFTARKDESLEIKLPALIDKYKPMGLNARDLSIEVDHLHPFSLGGDDDIQNYRLICGWANKVKSNHISGYSMGTRADIACRLFPKKYYYWVVRLIGMRRKCEIDGCSNNINNSELTVRSSLGDSKLITPISMQVVCQQHASSTIGRYISRSLYEG
;
A
#
# COMPACT_ATOMS: atom_id res chain seq x y z
N MET A 1 -13.37 -18.93 22.39
CA MET A 1 -13.70 -19.02 20.95
C MET A 1 -14.58 -20.24 20.78
N ALA A 2 -15.79 -20.11 20.23
CA ALA A 2 -16.70 -21.26 20.12
C ALA A 2 -16.14 -22.29 19.12
N ILE A 3 -16.34 -23.58 19.41
CA ILE A 3 -15.89 -24.70 18.55
C ILE A 3 -16.49 -24.61 17.12
N SER A 4 -17.68 -24.01 17.00
CA SER A 4 -18.34 -23.74 15.72
C SER A 4 -17.52 -22.81 14.82
N THR A 5 -16.94 -21.74 15.39
CA THR A 5 -16.08 -20.79 14.66
C THR A 5 -14.83 -21.46 14.10
N ILE A 6 -14.25 -22.42 14.82
CA ILE A 6 -13.04 -23.15 14.37
C ILE A 6 -13.37 -24.08 13.21
N LYS A 7 -14.46 -24.86 13.30
CA LYS A 7 -14.89 -25.75 12.22
C LYS A 7 -15.23 -24.99 10.94
N GLN A 8 -15.84 -23.82 11.05
CA GLN A 8 -16.18 -23.02 9.88
C GLN A 8 -14.96 -22.34 9.23
N ILE A 9 -13.97 -21.89 10.00
CA ILE A 9 -12.67 -21.40 9.47
C ILE A 9 -11.92 -22.53 8.74
N GLN A 10 -11.96 -23.75 9.27
CA GLN A 10 -11.40 -24.92 8.59
C GLN A 10 -12.09 -25.15 7.23
N ASN A 11 -13.41 -25.05 7.19
CA ASN A 11 -14.19 -25.19 5.95
C ASN A 11 -13.99 -24.03 4.96
N SER A 12 -13.57 -22.83 5.39
CA SER A 12 -13.38 -21.69 4.49
C SER A 12 -11.99 -21.64 3.84
N VAL A 13 -10.94 -22.06 4.55
CA VAL A 13 -9.54 -21.95 4.07
C VAL A 13 -9.02 -23.27 3.51
N LEU A 14 -9.48 -24.41 4.04
CA LEU A 14 -8.92 -25.73 3.74
C LEU A 14 -9.84 -26.61 2.88
N ASN A 15 -11.03 -26.13 2.52
CA ASN A 15 -11.95 -26.84 1.61
C ASN A 15 -11.97 -26.18 0.21
N PRO A 16 -11.21 -26.73 -0.77
CA PRO A 16 -11.15 -26.16 -2.12
C PRO A 16 -12.51 -26.20 -2.84
N ASP A 17 -13.34 -27.21 -2.58
CA ASP A 17 -14.64 -27.40 -3.24
C ASP A 17 -15.67 -26.36 -2.78
N GLY A 18 -15.54 -25.86 -1.55
CA GLY A 18 -16.41 -24.83 -0.99
C GLY A 18 -16.10 -23.39 -1.44
N THR A 19 -14.95 -23.18 -2.09
CA THR A 19 -14.49 -21.83 -2.44
C THR A 19 -15.37 -21.16 -3.51
N TRP A 20 -15.96 -21.96 -4.41
CA TRP A 20 -16.83 -21.49 -5.49
C TRP A 20 -18.33 -21.82 -5.26
N ASN A 21 -18.70 -22.14 -4.03
CA ASN A 21 -20.08 -22.48 -3.66
C ASN A 21 -20.77 -21.29 -2.96
N TRP A 22 -21.90 -20.84 -3.53
CA TRP A 22 -22.63 -19.66 -3.03
C TRP A 22 -23.16 -19.82 -1.60
N ASP A 23 -23.75 -20.97 -1.29
CA ASP A 23 -24.34 -21.24 0.03
C ASP A 23 -23.26 -21.23 1.11
N MET A 24 -22.08 -21.80 0.83
CA MET A 24 -20.94 -21.74 1.73
C MET A 24 -20.40 -20.31 1.90
N GLN A 25 -20.40 -19.48 0.85
CA GLN A 25 -20.04 -18.07 0.99
C GLN A 25 -21.04 -17.32 1.88
N GLN A 26 -22.34 -17.61 1.77
CA GLN A 26 -23.36 -17.03 2.66
C GLN A 26 -23.11 -17.44 4.12
N GLU A 27 -22.85 -18.72 4.39
CA GLU A 27 -22.53 -19.19 5.74
C GLU A 27 -21.30 -18.48 6.32
N ILE A 28 -20.24 -18.33 5.53
CA ILE A 28 -19.00 -17.67 5.96
C ILE A 28 -19.20 -16.17 6.16
N SER A 29 -20.10 -15.51 5.41
CA SER A 29 -20.36 -14.07 5.51
C SER A 29 -20.84 -13.63 6.90
N HIS A 30 -21.46 -14.55 7.65
CA HIS A 30 -21.93 -14.31 9.02
C HIS A 30 -20.83 -14.50 10.09
N ILE A 31 -19.64 -14.95 9.69
CA ILE A 31 -18.55 -15.26 10.60
C ILE A 31 -17.61 -14.07 10.69
N LYS A 32 -17.52 -13.50 11.89
CA LYS A 32 -16.48 -12.51 12.17
C LYS A 32 -15.13 -13.21 12.30
N PRO A 33 -14.07 -12.76 11.60
CA PRO A 33 -12.72 -13.23 11.85
C PRO A 33 -12.33 -13.09 13.34
N PRO A 34 -11.50 -13.99 13.88
CA PRO A 34 -11.14 -13.96 15.29
C PRO A 34 -10.20 -12.77 15.60
N ASP A 35 -10.78 -11.63 15.94
CA ASP A 35 -10.08 -10.36 16.27
C ASP A 35 -8.90 -10.56 17.23
N LEU A 36 -9.06 -11.44 18.23
CA LEU A 36 -8.02 -11.74 19.22
C LEU A 36 -6.74 -12.32 18.58
N LEU A 37 -6.88 -13.14 17.53
CA LEU A 37 -5.74 -13.72 16.81
C LEU A 37 -5.05 -12.69 15.88
N MET A 38 -5.72 -11.58 15.57
CA MET A 38 -5.13 -10.48 14.80
C MET A 38 -4.33 -9.50 15.67
N GLY A 39 -4.60 -9.47 16.98
CA GLY A 39 -3.92 -8.61 17.94
C GLY A 39 -3.88 -7.15 17.51
N VAL A 40 -2.70 -6.52 17.60
CA VAL A 40 -2.46 -5.11 17.25
C VAL A 40 -2.66 -4.78 15.76
N ARG A 41 -2.94 -5.78 14.90
CA ARG A 41 -3.20 -5.60 13.47
C ARG A 41 -4.68 -5.51 13.12
N ARG A 42 -5.59 -5.87 14.03
CA ARG A 42 -7.05 -5.89 13.81
C ARG A 42 -7.56 -4.63 13.10
N ASP A 43 -7.32 -3.46 13.69
CA ASP A 43 -7.90 -2.21 13.19
C ASP A 43 -7.34 -1.81 11.82
N MET A 44 -6.05 -2.08 11.59
CA MET A 44 -5.44 -1.85 10.28
C MET A 44 -6.08 -2.76 9.23
N MET A 45 -6.24 -4.06 9.52
CA MET A 45 -6.84 -5.03 8.59
C MET A 45 -8.28 -4.64 8.25
N HIS A 46 -9.07 -4.26 9.27
CA HIS A 46 -10.44 -3.78 9.05
C HIS A 46 -10.48 -2.51 8.22
N ALA A 47 -9.63 -1.52 8.51
CA ALA A 47 -9.58 -0.27 7.75
C ALA A 47 -9.20 -0.50 6.28
N GLU A 48 -8.30 -1.44 5.99
CA GLU A 48 -7.89 -1.80 4.64
C GLU A 48 -9.02 -2.47 3.84
N ILE A 49 -9.78 -3.37 4.47
CA ILE A 49 -10.97 -4.00 3.86
C ILE A 49 -12.05 -2.96 3.60
N ILE A 50 -12.39 -2.17 4.63
CA ILE A 50 -13.43 -1.14 4.54
C ILE A 50 -13.09 -0.13 3.45
N ARG A 51 -11.81 0.26 3.33
CA ARG A 51 -11.35 1.18 2.27
C ARG A 51 -11.61 0.61 0.88
N GLU A 52 -11.27 -0.66 0.64
CA GLU A 52 -11.46 -1.28 -0.67
C GLU A 52 -12.94 -1.49 -0.99
N TRP A 53 -13.74 -1.95 -0.02
CA TRP A 53 -15.19 -2.09 -0.19
C TRP A 53 -15.88 -0.75 -0.43
N SER A 54 -15.52 0.28 0.33
CA SER A 54 -16.07 1.62 0.13
C SER A 54 -15.75 2.15 -1.26
N LYS A 55 -14.53 1.90 -1.76
CA LYS A 55 -14.15 2.24 -3.13
C LYS A 55 -15.04 1.52 -4.15
N TRP A 56 -15.22 0.20 -4.04
CA TRP A 56 -16.09 -0.55 -4.96
C TRP A 56 -17.54 -0.07 -4.89
N ILE A 57 -18.04 0.21 -3.67
CA ILE A 57 -19.39 0.73 -3.47
C ILE A 57 -19.58 2.09 -4.15
N ILE A 58 -18.59 2.98 -4.12
CA ILE A 58 -18.68 4.28 -4.80
C ILE A 58 -18.52 4.11 -6.32
N GLU A 59 -17.55 3.30 -6.76
CA GLU A 59 -17.26 3.12 -8.19
C GLU A 59 -18.42 2.45 -8.95
N GLN A 60 -19.27 1.65 -8.28
CA GLN A 60 -20.46 1.06 -8.92
C GLN A 60 -21.48 2.11 -9.42
N PHE A 61 -21.48 3.32 -8.84
CA PHE A 61 -22.39 4.41 -9.22
C PHE A 61 -21.80 5.31 -10.32
N ILE A 62 -20.61 4.99 -10.83
CA ILE A 62 -20.00 5.75 -11.91
C ILE A 62 -20.45 5.16 -13.24
N ASP A 63 -21.27 5.91 -13.97
CA ASP A 63 -21.53 5.63 -15.38
C ASP A 63 -20.34 6.10 -16.24
N GLU A 64 -19.84 5.26 -17.13
CA GLU A 64 -18.72 5.60 -18.01
C GLU A 64 -19.02 6.82 -18.90
N LYS A 65 -20.29 7.01 -19.32
CA LYS A 65 -20.73 8.16 -20.13
C LYS A 65 -20.49 9.51 -19.42
N ASN A 66 -20.43 9.47 -18.09
CA ASN A 66 -20.23 10.63 -17.23
C ASN A 66 -18.73 10.98 -17.06
N ILE A 67 -17.79 10.16 -17.55
CA ILE A 67 -16.35 10.43 -17.48
C ILE A 67 -15.90 11.40 -18.61
N THR A 68 -16.43 12.63 -18.55
CA THR A 68 -16.16 13.71 -19.51
C THR A 68 -15.73 14.99 -18.79
N HIS A 69 -15.11 15.93 -19.50
CA HIS A 69 -14.55 17.16 -18.90
C HIS A 69 -15.61 18.14 -18.37
N ASN A 70 -16.87 18.06 -18.85
CA ASN A 70 -17.94 18.99 -18.50
C ASN A 70 -19.09 18.27 -17.79
N ILE A 71 -18.78 17.57 -16.70
CA ILE A 71 -19.81 16.91 -15.90
C ILE A 71 -20.51 17.88 -14.95
N SER A 72 -21.84 17.78 -14.89
CA SER A 72 -22.67 18.52 -13.94
C SER A 72 -22.98 17.66 -12.72
N PHE A 73 -22.76 18.22 -11.52
CA PHE A 73 -23.16 17.60 -10.26
C PHE A 73 -24.66 17.26 -10.24
N ALA A 74 -25.51 18.07 -10.88
CA ALA A 74 -26.95 17.82 -10.93
C ALA A 74 -27.31 16.55 -11.70
N VAL A 75 -26.56 16.23 -12.76
CA VAL A 75 -26.75 15.00 -13.55
C VAL A 75 -26.42 13.78 -12.70
N ILE A 76 -25.28 13.81 -11.99
CA ILE A 76 -24.87 12.75 -11.06
C ILE A 76 -25.87 12.58 -9.92
N LEU A 77 -26.34 13.69 -9.35
CA LEU A 77 -27.30 13.66 -8.26
C LEU A 77 -28.61 12.98 -8.68
N ASN A 78 -29.11 13.31 -9.87
CA ASN A 78 -30.33 12.71 -10.39
C ASN A 78 -30.18 11.20 -10.65
N ASP A 79 -29.07 10.81 -11.29
CA ASP A 79 -28.73 9.41 -11.60
C ASP A 79 -28.66 8.56 -10.32
N ILE A 80 -27.87 9.01 -9.34
CA ILE A 80 -27.71 8.31 -8.05
C ILE A 80 -29.02 8.26 -7.27
N ASN A 81 -29.82 9.34 -7.29
CA ASN A 81 -31.13 9.32 -6.65
C ASN A 81 -32.03 8.24 -7.25
N GLN A 82 -32.01 8.05 -8.58
CA GLN A 82 -32.74 6.98 -9.24
C GLN A 82 -32.19 5.60 -8.83
N THR A 83 -30.88 5.37 -8.94
CA THR A 83 -30.27 4.07 -8.60
C THR A 83 -30.49 3.69 -7.14
N ILE A 84 -30.33 4.62 -6.20
CA ILE A 84 -30.58 4.37 -4.77
C ILE A 84 -32.07 4.08 -4.54
N SER A 85 -32.97 4.78 -5.24
CA SER A 85 -34.40 4.48 -5.16
C SER A 85 -34.73 3.05 -5.56
N GLU A 86 -34.04 2.50 -6.56
CA GLU A 86 -34.19 1.12 -7.02
C GLU A 86 -33.55 0.12 -6.04
N LEU A 87 -32.36 0.43 -5.51
CA LEU A 87 -31.62 -0.45 -4.61
C LEU A 87 -32.25 -0.61 -3.22
N VAL A 88 -32.62 0.50 -2.57
CA VAL A 88 -33.12 0.47 -1.17
C VAL A 88 -34.65 0.64 -1.07
N GLY A 89 -35.32 0.98 -2.16
CA GLY A 89 -36.79 1.04 -2.22
C GLY A 89 -37.42 1.83 -1.06
N LYS A 90 -38.38 1.18 -0.37
CA LYS A 90 -39.06 1.69 0.84
C LYS A 90 -38.39 1.25 2.15
N GLN A 91 -37.24 0.60 2.11
CA GLN A 91 -36.56 0.07 3.29
C GLN A 91 -35.93 1.15 4.17
N MET A 92 -35.94 2.41 3.71
CA MET A 92 -35.27 3.54 4.34
C MET A 92 -36.17 4.77 4.39
N SER A 93 -35.99 5.61 5.41
CA SER A 93 -36.73 6.86 5.52
C SER A 93 -36.35 7.84 4.40
N ALA A 94 -37.24 8.76 4.05
CA ALA A 94 -36.97 9.76 3.02
C ALA A 94 -35.80 10.69 3.41
N SER A 95 -35.64 10.97 4.70
CA SER A 95 -34.55 11.80 5.23
C SER A 95 -33.20 11.11 5.05
N ASP A 96 -33.07 9.87 5.52
CA ASP A 96 -31.82 9.10 5.41
C ASP A 96 -31.45 8.89 3.95
N LYS A 97 -32.45 8.63 3.10
CA LYS A 97 -32.23 8.47 1.65
C LYS A 97 -31.66 9.72 1.03
N LYS A 98 -32.19 10.90 1.36
CA LYS A 98 -31.67 12.18 0.87
C LYS A 98 -30.22 12.40 1.30
N GLU A 99 -29.89 12.08 2.55
CA GLU A 99 -28.53 12.23 3.07
C GLU A 99 -27.53 11.30 2.37
N ILE A 100 -27.89 10.03 2.19
CA ILE A 100 -27.07 9.06 1.46
C ILE A 100 -26.89 9.49 0.01
N VAL A 101 -27.97 9.88 -0.68
CA VAL A 101 -27.92 10.35 -2.08
C VAL A 101 -26.92 11.50 -2.21
N ILE A 102 -27.07 12.56 -1.40
CA ILE A 102 -26.17 13.72 -1.48
C ILE A 102 -24.71 13.31 -1.21
N SER A 103 -24.49 12.47 -0.21
CA SER A 103 -23.14 12.05 0.19
C SER A 103 -22.47 11.21 -0.89
N ILE A 104 -23.16 10.20 -1.42
CA ILE A 104 -22.65 9.36 -2.51
C ILE A 104 -22.45 10.19 -3.77
N SER A 105 -23.36 11.11 -4.12
CA SER A 105 -23.21 11.98 -5.28
C SER A 105 -21.97 12.87 -5.21
N ARG A 106 -21.62 13.40 -4.04
CA ARG A 106 -20.37 14.15 -3.85
C ARG A 106 -19.16 13.27 -4.09
N MET A 107 -19.12 12.08 -3.47
CA MET A 107 -18.01 11.15 -3.61
C MET A 107 -17.84 10.68 -5.07
N VAL A 108 -18.94 10.40 -5.77
CA VAL A 108 -18.94 10.01 -7.19
C VAL A 108 -18.46 11.16 -8.08
N PHE A 109 -18.96 12.38 -7.85
CA PHE A 109 -18.53 13.57 -8.59
C PHE A 109 -17.02 13.81 -8.44
N ASP A 110 -16.52 13.81 -7.20
CA ASP A 110 -15.10 13.97 -6.91
C ASP A 110 -14.28 12.85 -7.57
N ARG A 111 -14.77 11.61 -7.53
CA ARG A 111 -14.11 10.47 -8.17
C ARG A 111 -14.05 10.61 -9.69
N ILE A 112 -15.10 11.11 -10.35
CA ILE A 112 -15.09 11.37 -11.79
C ILE A 112 -14.11 12.50 -12.13
N ILE A 113 -14.05 13.56 -11.34
CA ILE A 113 -13.04 14.62 -11.51
C ILE A 113 -11.63 14.01 -11.45
N GLN A 114 -11.36 13.15 -10.47
CA GLN A 114 -10.08 12.44 -10.36
C GLN A 114 -9.80 11.59 -11.61
N LEU A 115 -10.76 10.78 -12.08
CA LEU A 115 -10.62 9.95 -13.28
C LEU A 115 -10.34 10.79 -14.53
N ASN A 116 -10.96 11.96 -14.65
CA ASN A 116 -10.69 12.89 -15.74
C ASN A 116 -9.27 13.49 -15.66
N LYS A 117 -8.76 13.80 -14.46
CA LYS A 117 -7.36 14.20 -14.28
C LYS A 117 -6.38 13.13 -14.76
N LEU A 118 -6.72 11.84 -14.64
CA LEU A 118 -5.86 10.75 -15.13
C LEU A 118 -5.64 10.77 -16.65
N LYS A 119 -6.56 11.38 -17.40
CA LYS A 119 -6.40 11.57 -18.85
C LYS A 119 -5.34 12.63 -19.19
N GLN A 120 -4.92 13.43 -18.21
CA GLN A 120 -3.86 14.42 -18.40
C GLN A 120 -2.48 13.76 -18.32
N LYS A 121 -1.54 14.29 -19.10
CA LYS A 121 -0.15 13.79 -19.10
C LYS A 121 0.54 14.19 -17.80
N ARG A 122 1.12 13.22 -17.09
CA ARG A 122 1.95 13.46 -15.90
C ARG A 122 3.06 14.47 -16.22
N ILE A 123 3.28 15.41 -15.31
CA ILE A 123 4.35 16.41 -15.45
C ILE A 123 5.67 15.75 -15.02
N ASN A 124 6.72 15.96 -15.82
CA ASN A 124 8.06 15.52 -15.44
C ASN A 124 8.56 16.37 -14.27
N ILE A 125 9.14 15.72 -13.27
CA ILE A 125 9.70 16.40 -12.10
C ILE A 125 10.92 17.21 -12.54
N SER A 126 10.83 18.52 -12.37
CA SER A 126 11.90 19.44 -12.76
C SER A 126 13.13 19.30 -11.85
N HIS A 127 14.29 19.71 -12.37
CA HIS A 127 15.51 19.75 -11.58
C HIS A 127 15.39 20.64 -10.33
N HIS A 128 14.63 21.75 -10.43
CA HIS A 128 14.34 22.63 -9.31
C HIS A 128 13.61 21.89 -8.18
N ILE A 129 12.54 21.15 -8.51
CA ILE A 129 11.78 20.39 -7.51
C ILE A 129 12.66 19.34 -6.81
N LYS A 130 13.57 18.70 -7.55
CA LYS A 130 14.52 17.75 -6.95
C LYS A 130 15.43 18.42 -5.91
N ASN A 131 15.96 19.60 -6.21
CA ASN A 131 16.77 20.37 -5.28
C ASN A 131 15.98 20.83 -4.05
N ASP A 132 14.74 21.28 -4.23
CA ASP A 132 13.87 21.66 -3.12
C ASP A 132 13.62 20.47 -2.19
N LEU A 133 13.34 19.29 -2.76
CA LEU A 133 13.14 18.07 -1.99
C LEU A 133 14.38 17.67 -1.18
N LEU A 134 15.57 17.75 -1.78
CA LEU A 134 16.82 17.51 -1.05
C LEU A 134 17.02 18.53 0.08
N THR A 135 16.69 19.80 -0.17
CA THR A 135 16.79 20.86 0.83
C THR A 135 15.85 20.62 2.01
N ILE A 136 14.60 20.21 1.75
CA ILE A 136 13.60 19.88 2.78
C ILE A 136 14.04 18.69 3.64
N TYR A 137 14.62 17.65 3.03
CA TYR A 137 15.05 16.43 3.74
C TYR A 137 16.41 16.57 4.44
N GLY A 138 17.19 17.59 4.07
CA GLY A 138 18.49 17.89 4.68
C GLY A 138 19.63 17.00 4.20
N PRO A 139 20.80 17.06 4.87
CA PRO A 139 22.06 16.49 4.35
C PRO A 139 22.15 14.97 4.37
N LYS A 140 21.31 14.29 5.16
CA LYS A 140 21.26 12.82 5.24
C LYS A 140 19.84 12.34 4.95
N PRO A 141 19.36 12.55 3.70
CA PRO A 141 17.99 12.23 3.35
C PRO A 141 17.75 10.73 3.53
N ARG A 142 16.53 10.41 3.99
CA ARG A 142 16.07 9.03 4.17
C ARG A 142 14.82 8.79 3.36
N CYS A 143 14.65 7.57 2.89
CA CYS A 143 13.42 7.11 2.27
C CYS A 143 12.25 7.31 3.25
N TRP A 144 11.25 8.07 2.82
CA TRP A 144 10.10 8.44 3.66
C TRP A 144 9.26 7.25 4.13
N LEU A 145 9.40 6.09 3.46
CA LEU A 145 8.63 4.88 3.67
C LEU A 145 9.39 3.76 4.40
N THR A 146 10.71 3.67 4.23
CA THR A 146 11.53 2.59 4.85
C THR A 146 12.57 3.11 5.85
N GLY A 147 12.90 4.40 5.82
CA GLY A 147 13.97 4.97 6.65
C GLY A 147 15.38 4.66 6.14
N TYR A 148 15.51 4.00 4.98
CA TYR A 148 16.80 3.78 4.32
C TYR A 148 17.51 5.11 4.10
N GLN A 149 18.74 5.24 4.60
CA GLN A 149 19.56 6.43 4.37
C GLN A 149 20.23 6.31 3.01
N PHE A 150 20.03 7.30 2.15
CA PHE A 150 20.65 7.32 0.84
C PHE A 150 22.16 7.54 0.95
N SER A 151 22.92 6.90 0.05
CA SER A 151 24.36 7.12 -0.06
C SER A 151 24.65 8.43 -0.79
N ASP A 152 25.88 8.93 -0.68
CA ASP A 152 26.30 10.16 -1.34
C ASP A 152 26.19 10.05 -2.86
N GLU A 153 26.47 8.87 -3.43
CA GLU A 153 26.29 8.59 -4.85
C GLU A 153 24.81 8.66 -5.25
N ALA A 154 23.90 8.13 -4.44
CA ALA A 154 22.46 8.20 -4.71
C ALA A 154 21.92 9.64 -4.63
N ILE A 155 22.46 10.46 -3.72
CA ILE A 155 22.13 11.88 -3.58
C ILE A 155 22.63 12.66 -4.80
N HIS A 156 23.90 12.48 -5.19
CA HIS A 156 24.46 13.10 -6.40
C HIS A 156 23.69 12.71 -7.65
N ASN A 157 23.45 11.42 -7.85
CA ASN A 157 22.75 10.87 -9.01
C ASN A 157 21.30 11.36 -9.14
N PHE A 158 20.67 11.80 -8.05
CA PHE A 158 19.29 12.26 -8.08
C PHE A 158 19.13 13.51 -8.96
N THR A 159 20.11 14.41 -8.91
CA THR A 159 20.13 15.69 -9.64
C THR A 159 21.08 15.68 -10.84
N ALA A 160 22.10 14.81 -10.84
CA ALA A 160 23.09 14.72 -11.91
C ALA A 160 22.51 14.27 -13.26
N ARG A 161 23.24 14.60 -14.32
CA ARG A 161 22.97 14.03 -15.65
C ARG A 161 23.42 12.57 -15.72
N LYS A 162 22.91 11.83 -16.70
CA LYS A 162 23.14 10.38 -16.81
C LYS A 162 24.63 10.04 -17.01
N ASP A 163 25.34 10.86 -17.75
CA ASP A 163 26.78 10.78 -18.02
C ASP A 163 27.67 11.15 -16.81
N GLU A 164 27.11 11.88 -15.84
CA GLU A 164 27.77 12.29 -14.59
C GLU A 164 27.44 11.36 -13.41
N SER A 165 26.69 10.29 -13.67
CA SER A 165 26.21 9.39 -12.62
C SER A 165 27.34 8.53 -12.04
N LEU A 166 27.38 8.46 -10.71
CA LEU A 166 28.30 7.65 -9.93
C LEU A 166 27.74 6.23 -9.75
N GLU A 167 28.63 5.25 -9.62
CA GLU A 167 28.24 3.86 -9.37
C GLU A 167 27.71 3.69 -7.94
N ILE A 168 26.51 3.13 -7.79
CA ILE A 168 25.95 2.82 -6.47
C ILE A 168 26.42 1.44 -6.02
N LYS A 169 27.13 1.39 -4.90
CA LYS A 169 27.62 0.15 -4.30
C LYS A 169 26.49 -0.76 -3.83
N LEU A 170 26.41 -1.97 -4.39
CA LEU A 170 25.43 -2.97 -4.00
C LEU A 170 25.88 -3.76 -2.76
N PRO A 171 24.95 -4.15 -1.87
CA PRO A 171 25.30 -4.98 -0.73
C PRO A 171 25.61 -6.42 -1.15
N ALA A 172 26.50 -7.09 -0.41
CA ALA A 172 26.75 -8.52 -0.60
C ALA A 172 25.58 -9.39 -0.11
N LEU A 173 24.90 -8.94 0.95
CA LEU A 173 23.78 -9.62 1.58
C LEU A 173 22.52 -8.75 1.52
N ILE A 174 21.38 -9.37 1.25
CA ILE A 174 20.07 -8.70 1.22
C ILE A 174 19.13 -9.27 2.27
N ASP A 175 18.24 -8.44 2.82
CA ASP A 175 17.17 -8.86 3.71
C ASP A 175 16.07 -9.55 2.91
N LYS A 176 15.81 -10.84 3.14
CA LYS A 176 14.79 -11.60 2.39
C LYS A 176 13.37 -11.04 2.53
N TYR A 177 13.07 -10.32 3.61
CA TYR A 177 11.75 -9.70 3.83
C TYR A 177 11.64 -8.29 3.22
N LYS A 178 12.78 -7.70 2.88
CA LYS A 178 12.89 -6.38 2.25
C LYS A 178 14.08 -6.37 1.29
N PRO A 179 14.02 -7.12 0.16
CA PRO A 179 15.17 -7.44 -0.68
C PRO A 179 15.59 -6.26 -1.57
N MET A 180 16.02 -5.20 -0.90
CA MET A 180 16.52 -3.97 -1.46
C MET A 180 18.00 -4.12 -1.76
N GLY A 181 18.43 -3.63 -2.93
CA GLY A 181 19.82 -3.73 -3.37
C GLY A 181 20.09 -4.93 -4.27
N LEU A 182 19.06 -5.53 -4.89
CA LEU A 182 19.26 -6.50 -5.98
C LEU A 182 19.87 -5.83 -7.22
N ASN A 183 19.50 -4.57 -7.46
CA ASN A 183 20.08 -3.71 -8.49
C ASN A 183 20.26 -2.28 -7.95
N ALA A 184 21.01 -1.45 -8.69
CA ALA A 184 21.35 -0.08 -8.25
C ALA A 184 20.12 0.83 -8.10
N ARG A 185 19.08 0.61 -8.92
CA ARG A 185 17.83 1.37 -8.85
C ARG A 185 17.13 1.20 -7.51
N ASP A 186 17.19 0.02 -6.90
CA ASP A 186 16.58 -0.23 -5.60
C ASP A 186 17.09 0.72 -4.49
N LEU A 187 18.34 1.19 -4.63
CA LEU A 187 19.04 2.07 -3.70
C LEU A 187 19.07 3.54 -4.14
N SER A 188 18.60 3.84 -5.36
CA SER A 188 18.51 5.20 -5.89
C SER A 188 17.36 5.97 -5.26
N ILE A 189 17.47 7.30 -5.28
CA ILE A 189 16.38 8.21 -4.90
C ILE A 189 15.39 8.32 -6.06
N GLU A 190 14.12 8.07 -5.78
CA GLU A 190 13.00 8.38 -6.66
C GLU A 190 12.03 9.33 -5.93
N VAL A 191 11.11 9.93 -6.67
CA VAL A 191 10.02 10.74 -6.09
C VAL A 191 8.72 9.97 -6.19
N ASP A 192 8.08 9.82 -5.04
CA ASP A 192 6.76 9.22 -4.90
C ASP A 192 5.71 10.29 -4.60
N HIS A 193 4.48 10.02 -5.01
CA HIS A 193 3.32 10.78 -4.57
C HIS A 193 2.72 10.14 -3.32
N LEU A 194 2.46 10.94 -2.28
CA LEU A 194 1.76 10.48 -1.08
C LEU A 194 0.38 9.91 -1.44
N HIS A 195 -0.37 10.63 -2.27
CA HIS A 195 -1.54 10.10 -2.98
C HIS A 195 -1.16 9.86 -4.45
N PRO A 196 -1.21 8.62 -4.97
CA PRO A 196 -0.75 8.32 -6.33
C PRO A 196 -1.44 9.17 -7.40
N PHE A 197 -0.66 9.67 -8.38
CA PHE A 197 -1.20 10.40 -9.53
C PHE A 197 -2.30 9.60 -10.25
N SER A 198 -2.11 8.29 -10.43
CA SER A 198 -3.10 7.39 -11.06
C SER A 198 -4.41 7.22 -10.28
N LEU A 199 -4.50 7.82 -9.09
CA LEU A 199 -5.71 7.85 -8.26
C LEU A 199 -6.17 9.30 -8.00
N GLY A 200 -5.67 10.26 -8.77
CA GLY A 200 -6.04 11.67 -8.70
C GLY A 200 -5.16 12.53 -7.79
N GLY A 201 -3.96 12.06 -7.45
CA GLY A 201 -2.96 12.87 -6.75
C GLY A 201 -2.40 13.99 -7.60
N ASP A 202 -2.18 15.15 -6.98
CA ASP A 202 -1.68 16.34 -7.66
C ASP A 202 -0.14 16.31 -7.82
N ASP A 203 0.35 16.96 -8.88
CA ASP A 203 1.77 17.11 -9.20
C ASP A 203 2.35 18.35 -8.50
N ASP A 204 2.41 18.31 -7.17
CA ASP A 204 2.94 19.39 -6.33
C ASP A 204 3.92 18.89 -5.26
N ILE A 205 4.74 19.81 -4.75
CA ILE A 205 5.79 19.52 -3.77
C ILE A 205 5.23 19.01 -2.42
N GLN A 206 4.01 19.38 -2.04
CA GLN A 206 3.38 18.92 -0.81
C GLN A 206 2.95 17.45 -0.91
N ASN A 207 2.65 16.98 -2.12
CA ASN A 207 2.36 15.57 -2.43
C ASN A 207 3.64 14.74 -2.70
N TYR A 208 4.80 15.36 -2.92
CA TYR A 208 6.04 14.65 -3.22
C TYR A 208 6.84 14.19 -2.00
N ARG A 209 7.40 12.98 -2.06
CA ARG A 209 8.29 12.42 -1.03
C ARG A 209 9.48 11.70 -1.65
N LEU A 210 10.65 11.79 -1.00
CA LEU A 210 11.84 11.01 -1.39
C LEU A 210 11.69 9.55 -0.98
N ILE A 211 11.69 8.64 -1.94
CA ILE A 211 11.51 7.20 -1.75
C ILE A 211 12.71 6.44 -2.36
N CYS A 212 13.07 5.28 -1.81
CA CYS A 212 14.03 4.40 -2.49
C CYS A 212 13.35 3.62 -3.61
N GLY A 213 14.07 3.31 -4.69
CA GLY A 213 13.49 2.64 -5.85
C GLY A 213 12.84 1.29 -5.52
N TRP A 214 13.35 0.54 -4.54
CA TRP A 214 12.70 -0.70 -4.10
C TRP A 214 11.32 -0.44 -3.51
N ALA A 215 11.22 0.53 -2.60
CA ALA A 215 9.95 0.87 -1.96
C ALA A 215 8.96 1.48 -2.96
N ASN A 216 9.44 2.28 -3.93
CA ASN A 216 8.60 2.83 -4.98
C ASN A 216 8.02 1.74 -5.89
N LYS A 217 8.88 0.79 -6.31
CA LYS A 217 8.48 -0.37 -7.11
C LYS A 217 7.43 -1.22 -6.39
N VAL A 218 7.60 -1.44 -5.08
CA VAL A 218 6.68 -2.25 -4.26
C VAL A 218 5.39 -1.50 -3.94
N LYS A 219 5.45 -0.21 -3.61
CA LYS A 219 4.26 0.63 -3.34
C LYS A 219 3.44 0.82 -4.62
N SER A 220 4.09 1.10 -5.74
CA SER A 220 3.45 1.38 -7.03
C SER A 220 2.30 2.40 -6.84
N ASN A 221 1.14 2.13 -7.42
CA ASN A 221 -0.08 2.91 -7.25
C ASN A 221 -1.01 2.38 -6.14
N HIS A 222 -0.56 1.45 -5.30
CA HIS A 222 -1.41 0.83 -4.30
C HIS A 222 -1.69 1.80 -3.14
N ILE A 223 -2.97 1.84 -2.73
CA ILE A 223 -3.44 2.59 -1.56
C ILE A 223 -4.08 1.68 -0.51
N SER A 224 -4.33 0.41 -0.86
CA SER A 224 -4.81 -0.63 0.05
C SER A 224 -4.05 -1.94 -0.16
N GLY A 225 -3.95 -2.77 0.87
CA GLY A 225 -3.31 -4.10 0.80
C GLY A 225 -4.13 -5.15 0.06
N TYR A 226 -5.35 -4.79 -0.35
CA TYR A 226 -6.30 -5.57 -1.14
C TYR A 226 -6.50 -5.02 -2.55
N SER A 227 -5.85 -3.89 -2.90
CA SER A 227 -5.83 -3.35 -4.25
C SER A 227 -5.40 -4.45 -5.23
N MET A 228 -5.87 -4.39 -6.50
CA MET A 228 -5.46 -5.34 -7.55
C MET A 228 -3.94 -5.50 -7.54
N GLY A 229 -3.46 -6.57 -6.92
CA GLY A 229 -2.13 -6.58 -6.31
C GLY A 229 -1.02 -6.47 -7.35
N THR A 230 0.16 -6.01 -6.91
CA THR A 230 1.41 -6.26 -7.63
C THR A 230 1.47 -7.74 -8.00
N ARG A 231 1.52 -8.03 -9.31
CA ARG A 231 2.25 -9.20 -9.79
C ARG A 231 3.66 -9.05 -9.22
N ALA A 232 3.97 -9.79 -8.16
CA ALA A 232 5.37 -10.04 -7.86
C ALA A 232 5.93 -10.72 -9.11
N ASP A 233 6.92 -10.10 -9.73
CA ASP A 233 7.58 -10.66 -10.90
C ASP A 233 7.97 -12.10 -10.57
N ILE A 234 7.36 -13.04 -11.29
CA ILE A 234 7.43 -14.48 -11.03
C ILE A 234 8.90 -14.96 -11.10
N ALA A 235 9.74 -14.20 -11.83
CA ALA A 235 11.17 -14.40 -11.98
C ALA A 235 11.96 -14.27 -10.66
N CYS A 236 11.48 -13.51 -9.68
CA CYS A 236 12.20 -13.34 -8.42
C CYS A 236 12.05 -14.60 -7.53
N ARG A 237 13.13 -15.35 -7.32
CA ARG A 237 13.17 -16.60 -6.52
C ARG A 237 13.10 -16.38 -4.99
N LEU A 238 12.86 -15.15 -4.54
CA LEU A 238 12.89 -14.79 -3.11
C LEU A 238 11.62 -15.22 -2.36
N PHE A 239 11.77 -15.86 -1.21
CA PHE A 239 10.66 -16.27 -0.35
C PHE A 239 10.58 -15.40 0.93
N PRO A 240 9.38 -14.89 1.30
CA PRO A 240 8.10 -15.06 0.61
C PRO A 240 8.00 -14.16 -0.64
N LYS A 241 7.55 -14.73 -1.77
CA LYS A 241 7.23 -13.99 -3.02
C LYS A 241 6.00 -13.07 -2.89
N LYS A 242 5.46 -12.91 -1.69
CA LYS A 242 4.15 -12.34 -1.40
C LYS A 242 4.27 -11.39 -0.22
N TYR A 243 3.39 -10.39 -0.18
CA TYR A 243 3.25 -9.41 0.91
C TYR A 243 4.30 -8.31 1.01
N TYR A 244 5.20 -8.09 0.02
CA TYR A 244 6.11 -6.94 0.07
C TYR A 244 5.38 -5.60 0.18
N TYR A 245 4.22 -5.46 -0.48
CA TYR A 245 3.37 -4.28 -0.29
C TYR A 245 2.95 -4.12 1.18
N TRP A 246 2.55 -5.21 1.84
CA TRP A 246 2.22 -5.18 3.27
C TRP A 246 3.42 -4.83 4.15
N VAL A 247 4.64 -5.23 3.76
CA VAL A 247 5.88 -4.80 4.43
C VAL A 247 6.00 -3.28 4.40
N VAL A 248 5.98 -2.67 3.20
CA VAL A 248 6.10 -1.20 3.09
C VAL A 248 4.91 -0.48 3.71
N ARG A 249 3.70 -1.02 3.58
CA ARG A 249 2.47 -0.45 4.16
C ARG A 249 2.55 -0.41 5.67
N LEU A 250 2.95 -1.52 6.31
CA LEU A 250 3.04 -1.59 7.75
C LEU A 250 4.15 -0.69 8.29
N ILE A 251 5.32 -0.66 7.65
CA ILE A 251 6.41 0.26 8.02
C ILE A 251 5.95 1.71 7.90
N GLY A 252 5.31 2.07 6.78
CA GLY A 252 4.82 3.42 6.52
C GLY A 252 3.76 3.90 7.51
N MET A 253 2.91 2.98 8.00
CA MET A 253 1.88 3.28 8.99
C MET A 253 2.43 3.34 10.42
N ARG A 254 3.35 2.44 10.79
CA ARG A 254 3.91 2.39 12.15
C ARG A 254 5.02 3.40 12.38
N ARG A 255 5.89 3.60 11.38
CA ARG A 255 7.02 4.55 11.36
C ARG A 255 8.03 4.43 12.52
N LYS A 256 7.89 3.41 13.38
CA LYS A 256 8.77 3.13 14.51
C LYS A 256 8.94 1.63 14.75
N CYS A 257 10.04 1.28 15.40
CA CYS A 257 10.28 -0.07 15.92
C CYS A 257 9.23 -0.42 16.97
N GLU A 258 8.73 -1.66 16.94
CA GLU A 258 7.73 -2.18 17.88
C GLU A 258 8.33 -3.04 18.99
N ILE A 259 9.66 -3.07 19.13
CA ILE A 259 10.32 -3.67 20.29
C ILE A 259 10.24 -2.71 21.46
N ASP A 260 9.82 -3.23 22.61
CA ASP A 260 9.66 -2.44 23.82
C ASP A 260 10.98 -1.75 24.21
N GLY A 261 10.89 -0.49 24.63
CA GLY A 261 12.04 0.35 24.95
C GLY A 261 12.88 0.85 23.75
N CYS A 262 12.59 0.44 22.50
CA CYS A 262 13.35 0.89 21.34
C CYS A 262 12.89 2.27 20.83
N SER A 263 13.81 3.22 20.74
CA SER A 263 13.56 4.59 20.22
C SER A 263 13.76 4.74 18.71
N ASN A 264 14.17 3.67 18.02
CA ASN A 264 14.42 3.71 16.59
C ASN A 264 13.12 3.90 15.79
N ASN A 265 13.18 4.80 14.83
CA ASN A 265 12.10 5.19 13.97
C ASN A 265 12.61 5.54 12.58
N ILE A 266 11.69 5.81 11.66
CA ILE A 266 12.01 6.02 10.24
C ILE A 266 12.98 7.18 9.97
N ASN A 267 13.08 8.14 10.90
CA ASN A 267 13.97 9.29 10.76
C ASN A 267 15.41 9.00 11.19
N ASN A 268 15.65 7.96 12.01
CA ASN A 268 16.98 7.65 12.55
C ASN A 268 17.46 6.22 12.25
N SER A 269 16.60 5.34 11.74
CA SER A 269 16.95 3.96 11.45
C SER A 269 16.17 3.44 10.25
N GLU A 270 16.79 2.51 9.53
CA GLU A 270 16.07 1.72 8.54
C GLU A 270 15.16 0.71 9.26
N LEU A 271 13.91 0.67 8.81
CA LEU A 271 12.89 -0.21 9.33
C LEU A 271 12.62 -1.36 8.36
N THR A 272 12.25 -2.49 8.94
CA THR A 272 11.88 -3.72 8.22
C THR A 272 10.86 -4.49 9.06
N VAL A 273 10.53 -5.72 8.67
CA VAL A 273 9.59 -6.56 9.42
C VAL A 273 10.22 -7.88 9.88
N ARG A 274 9.67 -8.47 10.94
CA ARG A 274 9.88 -9.87 11.32
C ARG A 274 8.54 -10.50 11.71
N SER A 275 8.53 -11.80 11.99
CA SER A 275 7.36 -12.45 12.58
C SER A 275 7.30 -12.14 14.08
N SER A 276 6.14 -11.71 14.58
CA SER A 276 5.87 -11.56 16.02
C SER A 276 5.77 -12.90 16.74
N LEU A 277 5.62 -14.01 16.00
CA LEU A 277 5.44 -15.37 16.51
C LEU A 277 6.74 -16.20 16.48
N GLY A 278 7.87 -15.57 16.15
CA GLY A 278 9.20 -16.20 16.10
C GLY A 278 9.75 -16.37 14.68
N ASP A 279 11.08 -16.50 14.61
CA ASP A 279 11.88 -16.43 13.38
C ASP A 279 11.60 -17.56 12.36
N SER A 280 11.08 -18.70 12.82
CA SER A 280 10.73 -19.84 11.97
C SER A 280 9.31 -19.78 11.40
N LYS A 281 8.47 -18.82 11.84
CA LYS A 281 7.08 -18.70 11.42
C LYS A 281 6.94 -17.86 10.15
N LEU A 282 5.90 -18.15 9.37
CA LEU A 282 5.58 -17.38 8.17
C LEU A 282 5.22 -15.94 8.51
N ILE A 283 5.68 -15.02 7.67
CA ILE A 283 5.29 -13.62 7.73
C ILE A 283 4.02 -13.41 6.90
N THR A 284 2.96 -12.98 7.57
CA THR A 284 1.69 -12.54 6.98
C THR A 284 1.39 -11.13 7.50
N PRO A 285 0.45 -10.39 6.89
CA PRO A 285 0.07 -9.06 7.40
C PRO A 285 -0.32 -9.05 8.89
N ILE A 286 -0.83 -10.18 9.39
CA ILE A 286 -1.20 -10.36 10.81
C ILE A 286 0.03 -10.61 11.70
N SER A 287 0.99 -11.42 11.25
CA SER A 287 2.18 -11.76 12.05
C SER A 287 3.35 -10.79 11.88
N MET A 288 3.29 -9.83 10.95
CA MET A 288 4.35 -8.84 10.75
C MET A 288 4.50 -7.92 11.97
N GLN A 289 5.73 -7.81 12.48
CA GLN A 289 6.19 -6.83 13.47
C GLN A 289 7.25 -5.92 12.83
N VAL A 290 7.05 -4.60 12.89
CA VAL A 290 8.01 -3.60 12.43
C VAL A 290 9.16 -3.50 13.41
N VAL A 291 10.37 -3.64 12.91
CA VAL A 291 11.61 -3.61 13.69
C VAL A 291 12.66 -2.79 12.98
N CYS A 292 13.56 -2.16 13.74
CA CYS A 292 14.74 -1.51 13.18
C CYS A 292 15.80 -2.54 12.76
N GLN A 293 16.76 -2.11 11.95
CA GLN A 293 17.83 -2.97 11.43
C GLN A 293 18.59 -3.73 12.54
N GLN A 294 18.88 -3.09 13.67
CA GLN A 294 19.55 -3.70 14.83
C GLN A 294 18.76 -4.90 15.42
N HIS A 295 17.44 -4.80 15.51
CA HIS A 295 16.59 -5.89 16.02
C HIS A 295 16.26 -6.92 14.93
N ALA A 296 16.42 -6.55 13.66
CA ALA A 296 16.29 -7.46 12.54
C ALA A 296 17.53 -8.35 12.37
N SER A 297 18.73 -7.86 12.72
CA SER A 297 20.00 -8.58 12.52
C SER A 297 20.19 -9.80 13.41
N SER A 298 19.44 -9.92 14.51
CA SER A 298 19.47 -11.11 15.36
C SER A 298 18.73 -12.31 14.77
N THR A 299 17.94 -12.13 13.71
CA THR A 299 17.16 -13.22 13.10
C THR A 299 18.03 -14.11 12.23
N ILE A 300 18.12 -15.39 12.60
CA ILE A 300 18.90 -16.40 11.88
C ILE A 300 18.35 -16.61 10.47
N GLY A 301 19.23 -16.67 9.46
CA GLY A 301 18.84 -16.95 8.07
C GLY A 301 18.00 -15.84 7.42
N ARG A 302 18.05 -14.62 7.93
CA ARG A 302 17.38 -13.44 7.35
C ARG A 302 18.11 -12.89 6.13
N TYR A 303 19.42 -12.69 6.28
CA TYR A 303 20.28 -12.14 5.26
C TYR A 303 20.80 -13.26 4.36
N ILE A 304 20.62 -13.07 3.06
CA ILE A 304 20.97 -14.05 2.03
C ILE A 304 21.90 -13.41 1.00
N SER A 305 22.75 -14.21 0.37
CA SER A 305 23.67 -13.70 -0.65
C SER A 305 22.90 -13.12 -1.83
N ARG A 306 23.27 -11.90 -2.22
CA ARG A 306 22.74 -11.23 -3.42
C ARG A 306 23.02 -12.05 -4.69
N SER A 307 24.18 -12.71 -4.77
CA SER A 307 24.62 -13.50 -5.93
C SER A 307 23.68 -14.66 -6.29
N LEU A 308 22.87 -15.15 -5.34
CA LEU A 308 21.86 -16.19 -5.60
C LEU A 308 20.69 -15.70 -6.47
N TYR A 309 20.59 -14.38 -6.68
CA TYR A 309 19.49 -13.70 -7.36
C TYR A 309 19.99 -12.73 -8.44
N GLU A 310 21.27 -12.80 -8.79
CA GLU A 310 21.81 -12.17 -9.99
C GLU A 310 21.29 -12.93 -11.22
N GLY A 311 20.63 -12.22 -12.11
CA GLY A 311 20.09 -12.73 -13.38
C GLY A 311 20.25 -11.67 -14.45
#